data_AF-A0A3D3K332-F1
#
_entry.id   AF-A0A3D3K332-F1
#
_cell.length_a   1.000
_cell.length_b   1.000
_cell.length_c   1.000
_cell.angle_alpha   90.00
_cell.angle_beta   90.00
_cell.angle_gamma   90.00
#
_symmetry.space_group_name_H-M   'P 1'
#
loop_
_entity.id
_entity.type
_entity.pdbx_description
1 polymer ?
#
loop_
_entity_poly.entity_id
_entity_poly.type
_entity_poly.pdbx_seq_one_letter_code
_entity_poly.pdbx_strand_id
1 'polypeptide(L)'
;KYYDVKTPTTAFIYHNSVSSGAALQSTYTQNIGKNFNLAVEYMGLRSLGKYQYDLASNNNIIFSGHFTSKNNKYEVFAHYLHQNVNNQENGGVADISLFLSDNTNFNNRLNLPVNLSYSDSRFSYRRYYFSHEFRPFASEKFPFKIRHTIFHQGNKYYYNQSQLEPYYFTQQSDLIDYPLSSKKYSENLSNTVSVLFDKENFKLDAGVRHQLIKFGIGTALPTSFNIPQELSENRIGAVGNLLVKLWDKVEVNSNLEFSNGNEFGSFLRSQNLLKFEPIKDYFVNAKVNFQTASPTFNLLINPSVYK
;
A
#
# COMPACT_ATOMS: atom_id res chain seq x y z
N LYS A 1 5.09 9.81 7.35
CA LYS A 1 5.99 9.41 8.48
C LYS A 1 5.40 9.93 9.80
N TYR A 2 5.93 9.60 10.98
CA TYR A 2 5.60 10.33 12.22
C TYR A 2 6.76 11.25 12.54
N TYR A 3 6.55 12.56 12.42
CA TYR A 3 7.60 13.56 12.57
C TYR A 3 7.69 13.99 14.03
N ASP A 4 8.91 14.12 14.54
CA ASP A 4 9.20 14.83 15.78
C ASP A 4 10.25 15.91 15.49
N VAL A 5 9.79 17.13 15.25
CA VAL A 5 10.62 18.24 14.76
C VAL A 5 10.81 19.31 15.84
N LYS A 6 12.03 19.78 16.05
CA LYS A 6 12.29 20.86 17.02
C LYS A 6 11.54 22.16 16.67
N THR A 7 11.35 22.43 15.38
CA THR A 7 10.69 23.62 14.86
C THR A 7 9.71 23.25 13.74
N PRO A 8 8.62 24.01 13.57
CA PRO A 8 7.73 23.83 12.43
C PRO A 8 8.55 23.86 11.13
N THR A 9 8.30 22.91 10.25
CA THR A 9 9.06 22.74 9.01
C THR A 9 8.10 22.66 7.85
N THR A 10 8.39 23.45 6.82
CA THR A 10 7.68 23.41 5.55
C THR A 10 8.69 23.14 4.45
N ALA A 11 8.41 22.17 3.59
CA ALA A 11 9.23 21.86 2.43
C ALA A 11 8.34 21.80 1.19
N PHE A 12 8.81 22.42 0.10
CA PHE A 12 8.22 22.33 -1.23
C PHE A 12 9.30 21.80 -2.17
N ILE A 13 9.00 20.71 -2.85
CA ILE A 13 9.88 20.09 -3.83
C ILE A 13 9.12 20.05 -5.15
N TYR A 14 9.68 20.70 -6.16
CA TYR A 14 9.10 20.75 -7.49
C TYR A 14 10.02 20.07 -8.48
N HIS A 15 9.46 19.16 -9.28
CA HIS A 15 10.14 18.49 -10.36
C HIS A 15 9.42 18.76 -11.68
N ASN A 16 10.19 19.18 -12.69
CA ASN A 16 9.76 19.16 -14.08
C ASN A 16 9.90 17.73 -14.62
N SER A 17 8.97 17.30 -15.47
CA SER A 17 8.91 15.97 -16.07
C SER A 17 8.94 16.05 -17.59
N VAL A 18 8.81 14.89 -18.25
CA VAL A 18 8.70 14.76 -19.71
C VAL A 18 7.57 15.66 -20.24
N SER A 19 7.82 16.29 -21.39
CA SER A 19 6.88 17.19 -22.06
C SER A 19 6.46 18.36 -21.15
N SER A 20 5.16 18.59 -20.96
CA SER A 20 4.59 19.62 -20.08
C SER A 20 4.26 19.10 -18.68
N GLY A 21 4.94 18.04 -18.23
CA GLY A 21 4.67 17.41 -16.95
C GLY A 21 5.31 18.10 -15.75
N ALA A 22 4.64 18.03 -14.61
CA ALA A 22 5.12 18.57 -13.34
C ALA A 22 4.72 17.67 -12.16
N ALA A 23 5.57 17.64 -11.13
CA ALA A 23 5.29 17.03 -9.85
C ALA A 23 5.66 18.00 -8.72
N LEU A 24 4.70 18.22 -7.82
CA LEU A 24 4.87 19.02 -6.61
C LEU A 24 4.68 18.11 -5.41
N GLN A 25 5.65 18.13 -4.50
CA GLN A 25 5.52 17.54 -3.18
C GLN A 25 5.67 18.63 -2.12
N SER A 26 4.68 18.70 -1.23
CA SER A 26 4.64 19.64 -0.12
C SER A 26 4.61 18.86 1.19
N THR A 27 5.38 19.29 2.17
CA THR A 27 5.39 18.71 3.51
C THR A 27 5.30 19.83 4.53
N TYR A 28 4.38 19.70 5.47
CA TYR A 28 4.25 20.59 6.62
C TYR A 28 4.27 19.76 7.89
N THR A 29 5.08 20.16 8.87
CA THR A 29 5.19 19.49 10.17
C THR A 29 5.14 20.52 11.28
N GLN A 30 4.44 20.20 12.37
CA GLN A 30 4.29 21.09 13.52
C GLN A 30 4.26 20.29 14.82
N ASN A 31 5.01 20.74 15.82
CA ASN A 31 4.89 20.29 17.19
C ASN A 31 4.01 21.27 17.98
N ILE A 32 2.91 20.81 18.56
CA ILE A 32 2.07 21.60 19.48
C ILE A 32 2.47 21.19 20.91
N GLY A 33 3.34 21.99 21.51
CA GLY A 33 4.00 21.63 22.77
C GLY A 33 5.01 20.49 22.58
N LYS A 34 5.37 19.81 23.67
CA LYS A 34 6.37 18.72 23.68
C LYS A 34 5.78 17.33 23.38
N ASN A 35 4.45 17.25 23.29
CA ASN A 35 3.70 16.02 23.46
C ASN A 35 2.82 15.67 22.26
N PHE A 36 2.62 16.61 21.33
CA PHE A 36 1.77 16.39 20.17
C PHE A 36 2.50 16.86 18.92
N ASN A 37 2.62 15.96 17.95
CA ASN A 37 3.26 16.19 16.68
C ASN A 37 2.26 15.91 15.56
N LEU A 38 2.21 16.78 14.57
CA LEU A 38 1.38 16.59 13.39
C LEU A 38 2.19 16.83 12.10
N ALA A 39 1.80 16.13 11.05
CA ALA A 39 2.32 16.39 9.71
C ALA A 39 1.26 16.19 8.64
N VAL A 40 1.35 17.01 7.61
CA VAL A 40 0.57 16.95 6.38
C VAL A 40 1.54 16.85 5.22
N GLU A 41 1.40 15.80 4.41
CA GLU A 41 2.17 15.60 3.19
C GLU A 41 1.17 15.62 2.02
N TYR A 42 1.48 16.38 0.97
CA TYR A 42 0.69 16.41 -0.25
C TYR A 42 1.61 16.20 -1.45
N MET A 43 1.19 15.39 -2.40
CA MET A 43 1.88 15.22 -3.67
C MET A 43 0.86 15.31 -4.80
N GLY A 44 1.13 16.18 -5.77
CA GLY A 44 0.39 16.27 -7.03
C GLY A 44 1.33 16.07 -8.19
N LEU A 45 0.96 15.22 -9.14
CA LEU A 45 1.70 14.94 -10.36
C LEU A 45 0.74 14.92 -11.53
N ARG A 46 1.13 15.56 -12.62
CA ARG A 46 0.48 15.42 -13.93
C ARG A 46 1.56 15.47 -15.00
N SER A 47 1.64 14.45 -15.84
CA SER A 47 2.64 14.36 -16.90
C SER A 47 2.02 13.82 -18.16
N LEU A 48 2.13 14.56 -19.25
CA LEU A 48 1.81 14.07 -20.58
C LEU A 48 3.03 13.32 -21.12
N GLY A 49 2.81 12.09 -21.58
CA GLY A 49 3.84 11.24 -22.15
C GLY A 49 4.23 11.64 -23.57
N LYS A 50 4.77 10.68 -24.32
CA LYS A 50 5.28 10.92 -25.69
C LYS A 50 4.40 10.33 -26.77
N TYR A 51 3.52 9.40 -26.43
CA TYR A 51 2.60 8.76 -27.36
C TYR A 51 1.18 9.27 -27.15
N GLN A 52 0.28 8.92 -28.06
CA GLN A 52 -1.14 9.15 -27.87
C GLN A 52 -1.63 8.36 -26.64
N TYR A 53 -2.66 8.85 -25.95
CA TYR A 53 -3.25 8.20 -24.77
C TYR A 53 -2.24 7.85 -23.66
N ASP A 54 -1.30 8.76 -23.38
CA ASP A 54 -0.16 8.55 -22.48
C ASP A 54 -0.09 9.60 -21.35
N LEU A 55 -1.24 10.03 -20.83
CA LEU A 55 -1.32 10.98 -19.72
C LEU A 55 -1.36 10.26 -18.38
N ALA A 56 -0.43 10.58 -17.47
CA ALA A 56 -0.44 10.11 -16.09
C ALA A 56 -0.74 11.25 -15.12
N SER A 57 -1.58 10.98 -14.12
CA SER A 57 -1.96 11.91 -13.07
C SER A 57 -2.01 11.20 -11.73
N ASN A 58 -1.38 11.76 -10.69
CA ASN A 58 -1.38 11.19 -9.36
C ASN A 58 -1.58 12.30 -8.31
N ASN A 59 -2.45 12.04 -7.34
CA ASN A 59 -2.68 12.91 -6.19
C ASN A 59 -2.62 12.06 -4.92
N ASN A 60 -1.81 12.46 -3.95
CA ASN A 60 -1.66 11.79 -2.67
C ASN A 60 -1.69 12.81 -1.53
N ILE A 61 -2.44 12.52 -0.48
CA ILE A 61 -2.44 13.28 0.77
C ILE A 61 -2.27 12.33 1.97
N ILE A 62 -1.38 12.72 2.87
CA ILE A 62 -1.08 11.99 4.11
C ILE A 62 -1.26 12.96 5.26
N PHE A 63 -2.11 12.59 6.21
CA PHE A 63 -2.17 13.22 7.54
C PHE A 63 -1.60 12.24 8.53
N SER A 64 -0.73 12.70 9.41
CA SER A 64 -0.16 11.86 10.47
C SER A 64 -0.05 12.65 11.77
N GLY A 65 -0.24 11.96 12.88
CA GLY A 65 -0.13 12.54 14.20
C GLY A 65 0.42 11.55 15.20
N HIS A 66 1.22 12.06 16.13
CA HIS A 66 1.75 11.33 17.27
C HIS A 66 1.47 12.15 18.54
N PHE A 67 1.01 11.48 19.58
CA PHE A 67 0.74 12.09 20.87
C PHE A 67 1.28 11.21 22.00
N THR A 68 1.91 11.82 22.99
CA THR A 68 2.32 11.16 24.23
C THR A 68 1.83 11.98 25.42
N SER A 69 1.17 11.36 26.38
CA SER A 69 0.71 12.06 27.59
C SER A 69 1.87 12.58 28.44
N LYS A 70 1.65 13.64 29.22
CA LYS A 70 2.70 14.26 30.06
C LYS A 70 3.35 13.29 31.06
N ASN A 71 2.61 12.27 31.51
CA ASN A 71 3.07 11.24 32.43
C ASN A 71 3.57 9.97 31.73
N ASN A 72 3.72 10.00 30.39
CA ASN A 72 4.14 8.87 29.55
C ASN A 72 3.30 7.60 29.69
N LYS A 73 2.09 7.68 30.28
CA LYS A 73 1.20 6.54 30.44
C LYS A 73 0.38 6.21 29.20
N TYR A 74 0.20 7.18 28.31
CA TYR A 74 -0.62 7.02 27.11
C TYR A 74 0.11 7.54 25.89
N GLU A 75 0.12 6.77 24.81
CA GLU A 75 0.78 7.12 23.55
C GLU A 75 -0.11 6.73 22.37
N VAL A 76 -0.17 7.57 21.34
CA VAL A 76 -1.06 7.41 20.19
C VAL A 76 -0.32 7.74 18.91
N PHE A 77 -0.52 6.89 17.90
CA PHE A 77 -0.11 7.09 16.52
C PHE A 77 -1.34 6.99 15.62
N ALA A 78 -1.61 8.02 14.83
CA ALA A 78 -2.72 8.02 13.90
C ALA A 78 -2.28 8.52 12.52
N HIS A 79 -2.76 7.91 11.45
CA HIS A 79 -2.61 8.47 10.11
C HIS A 79 -3.78 8.16 9.20
N TYR A 80 -4.02 9.08 8.27
CA TYR A 80 -4.92 8.92 7.15
C TYR A 80 -4.12 9.12 5.86
N LEU A 81 -4.34 8.24 4.88
CA LEU A 81 -3.74 8.36 3.56
C LEU A 81 -4.84 8.23 2.52
N HIS A 82 -4.85 9.16 1.56
CA HIS A 82 -5.68 9.07 0.38
C HIS A 82 -4.85 9.33 -0.87
N GLN A 83 -4.92 8.41 -1.83
CA GLN A 83 -4.24 8.55 -3.10
C GLN A 83 -5.17 8.17 -4.26
N ASN A 84 -5.09 8.92 -5.36
CA ASN A 84 -5.72 8.59 -6.64
C ASN A 84 -4.66 8.66 -7.74
N VAL A 85 -4.56 7.61 -8.54
CA VAL A 85 -3.71 7.51 -9.73
C VAL A 85 -4.63 7.30 -10.92
N ASN A 86 -4.56 8.18 -11.91
CA ASN A 86 -5.32 8.07 -13.15
C ASN A 86 -4.35 8.06 -14.32
N ASN A 87 -4.48 7.10 -15.21
CA ASN A 87 -3.67 6.99 -16.42
C ASN A 87 -4.57 6.87 -17.64
N GLN A 88 -4.16 7.45 -18.75
CA GLN A 88 -4.59 6.95 -20.05
C GLN A 88 -3.78 5.70 -20.39
N GLU A 89 -4.42 4.75 -21.05
CA GLU A 89 -3.81 3.47 -21.44
C GLU A 89 -3.68 3.45 -22.95
N ASN A 90 -2.45 3.35 -23.47
CA ASN A 90 -2.20 3.32 -24.91
C ASN A 90 -1.88 1.91 -25.46
N GLY A 91 -1.58 0.95 -24.59
CA GLY A 91 -1.26 -0.43 -24.98
C GLY A 91 0.00 -0.58 -25.83
N GLY A 92 0.85 0.46 -25.92
CA GLY A 92 2.05 0.48 -26.75
C GLY A 92 1.81 0.86 -28.20
N VAL A 93 2.89 0.82 -28.99
CA VAL A 93 2.88 1.18 -30.42
C VAL A 93 2.21 0.06 -31.22
N ALA A 94 1.24 0.42 -32.06
CA ALA A 94 0.47 -0.53 -32.86
C ALA A 94 1.26 -1.07 -34.06
N ASP A 95 2.08 -0.24 -34.69
CA ASP A 95 2.91 -0.63 -35.82
C ASP A 95 4.38 -0.30 -35.56
N ILE A 96 5.13 -1.35 -35.24
CA ILE A 96 6.57 -1.27 -34.96
C ILE A 96 7.36 -0.87 -36.21
N SER A 97 6.87 -1.17 -37.42
CA SER A 97 7.58 -0.81 -38.65
C SER A 97 7.64 0.71 -38.84
N LEU A 98 6.60 1.44 -38.45
CA LEU A 98 6.59 2.91 -38.47
C LEU A 98 7.60 3.48 -37.46
N PHE A 99 7.72 2.85 -36.29
CA PHE A 99 8.68 3.25 -35.26
C PHE A 99 10.14 3.01 -35.69
N LEU A 100 10.41 1.90 -36.37
CA LEU A 100 11.74 1.53 -36.84
C LEU A 100 12.09 2.16 -38.20
N SER A 101 11.12 2.78 -38.88
CA SER A 101 11.35 3.42 -40.17
C SER A 101 12.14 4.72 -40.01
N ASP A 102 12.98 5.04 -41.00
CA ASP A 102 13.64 6.35 -41.11
C ASP A 102 12.69 7.46 -41.63
N ASN A 103 11.38 7.24 -41.56
CA ASN A 103 10.40 8.20 -42.04
C ASN A 103 10.23 9.33 -41.02
N THR A 104 10.62 10.54 -41.43
CA THR A 104 10.64 11.74 -40.59
C THR A 104 9.27 12.14 -40.03
N ASN A 105 8.17 11.69 -40.65
CA ASN A 105 6.81 11.91 -40.14
C ASN A 105 6.60 11.26 -38.77
N PHE A 106 7.33 10.19 -38.43
CA PHE A 106 7.24 9.47 -37.16
C PHE A 106 8.33 9.86 -36.15
N ASN A 107 9.17 10.86 -36.47
CA ASN A 107 10.09 11.47 -35.49
C ASN A 107 9.33 12.05 -34.28
N ASN A 108 8.12 12.58 -34.52
CA ASN A 108 7.19 12.93 -33.46
C ASN A 108 6.40 11.68 -33.04
N ARG A 109 6.66 11.19 -31.82
CA ARG A 109 6.03 9.96 -31.29
C ARG A 109 4.52 10.06 -31.10
N LEU A 110 3.95 11.28 -31.08
CA LEU A 110 2.51 11.49 -31.09
C LEU A 110 1.84 11.07 -32.40
N ASN A 111 2.61 10.96 -33.50
CA ASN A 111 2.10 10.51 -34.79
C ASN A 111 2.07 8.98 -34.92
N LEU A 112 2.65 8.26 -33.97
CA LEU A 112 2.61 6.80 -33.97
C LEU A 112 1.23 6.32 -33.51
N PRO A 113 0.60 5.39 -34.24
CA PRO A 113 -0.63 4.77 -33.78
C PRO A 113 -0.36 3.90 -32.57
N VAL A 114 -1.30 3.87 -31.65
CA VAL A 114 -1.25 3.10 -30.41
C VAL A 114 -2.34 2.03 -30.40
N ASN A 115 -2.14 0.97 -29.62
CA ASN A 115 -3.06 -0.16 -29.57
C ASN A 115 -4.40 0.18 -28.92
N LEU A 116 -4.40 1.10 -27.95
CA LEU A 116 -5.57 1.50 -27.19
C LEU A 116 -5.83 3.00 -27.37
N SER A 117 -7.01 3.35 -27.87
CA SER A 117 -7.40 4.74 -28.16
C SER A 117 -8.65 5.20 -27.40
N TYR A 118 -9.17 4.38 -26.49
CA TYR A 118 -10.42 4.63 -25.79
C TYR A 118 -10.34 4.30 -24.31
N SER A 119 -9.16 3.93 -23.81
CA SER A 119 -8.98 3.32 -22.48
C SER A 119 -8.31 4.24 -21.45
N ASP A 120 -8.84 4.22 -20.22
CA ASP A 120 -8.24 4.85 -19.04
C ASP A 120 -8.27 3.91 -17.83
N SER A 121 -7.28 4.03 -16.94
CA SER A 121 -7.25 3.33 -15.66
C SER A 121 -7.26 4.30 -14.50
N ARG A 122 -7.92 3.88 -13.40
CA ARG A 122 -8.01 4.67 -12.17
C ARG A 122 -7.81 3.79 -10.96
N PHE A 123 -6.80 4.09 -10.17
CA PHE A 123 -6.54 3.44 -8.89
C PHE A 123 -6.78 4.42 -7.75
N SER A 124 -7.63 4.04 -6.80
CA SER A 124 -7.89 4.80 -5.57
C SER A 124 -7.50 3.97 -4.37
N TYR A 125 -6.84 4.64 -3.43
CA TYR A 125 -6.24 4.04 -2.26
C TYR A 125 -6.60 4.87 -1.03
N ARG A 126 -7.11 4.22 0.02
CA ARG A 126 -7.46 4.85 1.29
C ARG A 126 -6.98 4.00 2.45
N ARG A 127 -6.30 4.62 3.40
CA ARG A 127 -5.85 3.96 4.63
C ARG A 127 -6.21 4.79 5.85
N TYR A 128 -6.76 4.13 6.85
CA TYR A 128 -6.93 4.64 8.21
C TYR A 128 -6.09 3.78 9.15
N TYR A 129 -5.32 4.42 10.02
CA TYR A 129 -4.53 3.74 11.02
C TYR A 129 -4.62 4.49 12.33
N PHE A 130 -4.90 3.77 13.39
CA PHE A 130 -4.89 4.29 14.75
C PHE A 130 -4.34 3.21 15.68
N SER A 131 -3.25 3.53 16.36
CA SER A 131 -2.63 2.68 17.36
C SER A 131 -2.46 3.48 18.64
N HIS A 132 -2.86 2.90 19.76
CA HIS A 132 -2.67 3.51 21.07
C HIS A 132 -2.16 2.51 22.08
N GLU A 133 -1.35 3.02 23.01
CA GLU A 133 -0.74 2.26 24.10
C GLU A 133 -1.13 2.88 25.42
N PHE A 134 -1.50 2.04 26.37
CA PHE A 134 -1.79 2.44 27.75
C PHE A 134 -0.94 1.65 28.73
N ARG A 135 -0.33 2.36 29.68
CA ARG A 135 0.41 1.82 30.83
C ARG A 135 -0.47 1.92 32.08
N PRO A 136 -1.15 0.82 32.47
CA PRO A 136 -2.03 0.84 33.64
C PRO A 136 -1.26 1.03 34.96
N PHE A 137 -0.01 0.57 35.03
CA PHE A 137 0.83 0.60 36.23
C PHE A 137 1.98 1.62 36.12
N ALA A 138 2.62 1.94 37.24
CA ALA A 138 3.81 2.79 37.25
C ALA A 138 4.99 2.07 36.54
N SER A 139 5.59 2.74 35.56
CA SER A 139 6.58 2.16 34.64
C SER A 139 7.84 1.64 35.32
N GLU A 140 8.21 2.20 36.47
CA GLU A 140 9.42 1.86 37.23
C GLU A 140 9.37 0.44 37.83
N LYS A 141 8.17 -0.09 38.11
CA LYS A 141 7.99 -1.44 38.69
C LYS A 141 7.47 -2.46 37.69
N PHE A 142 6.62 -2.04 36.75
CA PHE A 142 5.93 -2.94 35.84
C PHE A 142 6.00 -2.39 34.41
N PRO A 143 6.86 -2.95 33.54
CA PRO A 143 7.06 -2.50 32.16
C PRO A 143 5.95 -2.99 31.22
N PHE A 144 4.71 -3.12 31.73
CA PHE A 144 3.58 -3.64 30.97
C PHE A 144 2.81 -2.51 30.29
N LYS A 145 2.48 -2.72 29.02
CA LYS A 145 1.55 -1.89 28.25
C LYS A 145 0.49 -2.74 27.60
N ILE A 146 -0.66 -2.14 27.36
CA ILE A 146 -1.71 -2.70 26.50
C ILE A 146 -1.73 -1.84 25.25
N ARG A 147 -1.65 -2.47 24.08
CA ARG A 147 -1.81 -1.79 22.79
C ARG A 147 -3.07 -2.26 22.12
N HIS A 148 -3.77 -1.32 21.51
CA HIS A 148 -4.76 -1.64 20.50
C HIS A 148 -4.46 -0.88 19.21
N THR A 149 -4.55 -1.59 18.09
CA THR A 149 -4.32 -1.04 16.75
C THR A 149 -5.49 -1.40 15.86
N ILE A 150 -6.15 -0.39 15.31
CA ILE A 150 -7.08 -0.54 14.19
C ILE A 150 -6.41 -0.05 12.91
N PHE A 151 -6.52 -0.86 11.87
CA PHE A 151 -6.03 -0.56 10.54
C PHE A 151 -7.12 -0.90 9.53
N HIS A 152 -7.43 0.04 8.65
CA HIS A 152 -8.33 -0.17 7.53
C HIS A 152 -7.64 0.29 6.25
N GLN A 153 -7.68 -0.53 5.22
CA GLN A 153 -7.19 -0.18 3.90
C GLN A 153 -8.18 -0.63 2.84
N GLY A 154 -8.64 0.32 2.02
CA GLY A 154 -9.49 0.10 0.87
C GLY A 154 -8.78 0.50 -0.41
N ASN A 155 -8.78 -0.41 -1.39
CA ASN A 155 -8.25 -0.17 -2.73
C ASN A 155 -9.38 -0.34 -3.74
N LYS A 156 -9.40 0.51 -4.76
CA LYS A 156 -10.30 0.39 -5.90
C LYS A 156 -9.51 0.61 -7.18
N TYR A 157 -9.71 -0.25 -8.15
CA TYR A 157 -9.17 -0.13 -9.50
C TYR A 157 -10.34 -0.11 -10.47
N TYR A 158 -10.26 0.79 -11.44
CA TYR A 158 -11.18 0.88 -12.56
C TYR A 158 -10.37 0.83 -13.84
N TYR A 159 -10.89 0.10 -14.82
CA TYR A 159 -10.47 0.21 -16.21
C TYR A 159 -11.70 0.58 -17.01
N ASN A 160 -11.67 1.75 -17.63
CA ASN A 160 -12.80 2.34 -18.34
C ASN A 160 -12.45 2.44 -19.81
N GLN A 161 -13.47 2.23 -20.64
CA GLN A 161 -13.36 2.41 -22.08
C GLN A 161 -14.58 3.20 -22.57
N SER A 162 -14.36 4.18 -23.45
CA SER A 162 -15.47 4.89 -24.09
C SER A 162 -16.08 4.09 -25.25
N GLN A 163 -15.30 3.18 -25.84
CA GLN A 163 -15.67 2.26 -26.92
C GLN A 163 -14.90 0.93 -26.77
N LEU A 164 -15.33 -0.10 -27.48
CA LEU A 164 -14.57 -1.35 -27.58
C LEU A 164 -13.22 -1.09 -28.28
N GLU A 165 -12.15 -1.69 -27.78
CA GLU A 165 -10.81 -1.56 -28.34
C GLU A 165 -10.55 -2.70 -29.34
N PRO A 166 -10.39 -2.42 -30.64
CA PRO A 166 -10.13 -3.45 -31.66
C PRO A 166 -8.88 -4.28 -31.40
N TYR A 167 -7.98 -3.82 -30.53
CA TYR A 167 -6.80 -4.55 -30.11
C TYR A 167 -7.12 -5.85 -29.35
N TYR A 168 -8.23 -5.90 -28.61
CA TYR A 168 -8.57 -7.06 -27.77
C TYR A 168 -9.55 -8.05 -28.40
N PHE A 169 -10.10 -7.75 -29.58
CA PHE A 169 -11.07 -8.64 -30.22
C PHE A 169 -11.02 -8.52 -31.74
N THR A 170 -11.39 -9.60 -32.42
CA THR A 170 -11.48 -9.62 -33.89
C THR A 170 -12.89 -9.88 -34.38
N GLN A 171 -13.69 -10.60 -33.59
CA GLN A 171 -15.06 -10.94 -33.92
C GLN A 171 -16.00 -10.69 -32.74
N GLN A 172 -17.31 -10.56 -33.04
CA GLN A 172 -18.33 -10.35 -32.01
C GLN A 172 -18.39 -11.49 -30.99
N SER A 173 -17.99 -12.71 -31.37
CA SER A 173 -17.91 -13.88 -30.50
C SER A 173 -16.85 -13.76 -29.40
N ASP A 174 -15.90 -12.85 -29.54
CA ASP A 174 -14.82 -12.60 -28.56
C ASP A 174 -15.31 -11.71 -27.41
N LEU A 175 -16.55 -11.20 -27.51
CA LEU A 175 -17.16 -10.34 -26.51
C LEU A 175 -18.09 -11.14 -25.60
N ILE A 176 -18.23 -10.65 -24.36
CA ILE A 176 -19.25 -11.10 -23.42
C ILE A 176 -20.19 -9.97 -23.06
N ASP A 177 -21.38 -10.30 -22.57
CA ASP A 177 -22.32 -9.32 -22.03
C ASP A 177 -21.78 -8.75 -20.71
N TYR A 178 -20.94 -7.72 -20.83
CA TYR A 178 -20.27 -7.07 -19.71
C TYR A 178 -19.99 -5.59 -20.06
N PRO A 179 -20.09 -4.66 -19.10
CA PRO A 179 -19.89 -3.24 -19.36
C PRO A 179 -18.46 -2.90 -19.81
N LEU A 180 -18.33 -1.80 -20.57
CA LEU A 180 -17.05 -1.19 -20.97
C LEU A 180 -16.25 -0.59 -19.80
N SER A 181 -16.80 -0.61 -18.59
CA SER A 181 -16.12 -0.22 -17.36
C SER A 181 -16.05 -1.42 -16.44
N SER A 182 -14.83 -1.82 -16.10
CA SER A 182 -14.58 -2.84 -15.09
C SER A 182 -14.11 -2.18 -13.80
N LYS A 183 -14.58 -2.73 -12.68
CA LYS A 183 -14.18 -2.30 -11.35
C LYS A 183 -13.73 -3.51 -10.57
N LYS A 184 -12.73 -3.25 -9.74
CA LYS A 184 -12.05 -4.19 -8.89
C LYS A 184 -11.79 -3.50 -7.54
N TYR A 185 -12.05 -4.15 -6.41
CA TYR A 185 -11.72 -3.60 -5.10
C TYR A 185 -11.14 -4.65 -4.14
N SER A 186 -10.38 -4.16 -3.18
CA SER A 186 -9.92 -4.94 -2.04
C SER A 186 -10.09 -4.15 -0.75
N GLU A 187 -10.46 -4.83 0.33
CA GLU A 187 -10.58 -4.25 1.65
C GLU A 187 -9.83 -5.11 2.68
N ASN A 188 -9.11 -4.45 3.58
CA ASN A 188 -8.44 -5.10 4.69
C ASN A 188 -8.69 -4.27 5.95
N LEU A 189 -9.51 -4.79 6.84
CA LEU A 189 -9.77 -4.26 8.17
C LEU A 189 -9.11 -5.18 9.20
N SER A 190 -8.28 -4.65 10.09
CA SER A 190 -7.71 -5.42 11.18
C SER A 190 -7.83 -4.68 12.50
N ASN A 191 -8.14 -5.44 13.55
CA ASN A 191 -8.13 -4.99 14.94
C ASN A 191 -7.16 -5.90 15.70
N THR A 192 -6.10 -5.33 16.24
CA THR A 192 -5.09 -6.05 17.02
C THR A 192 -5.11 -5.55 18.44
N VAL A 193 -5.19 -6.46 19.41
CA VAL A 193 -4.99 -6.18 20.83
C VAL A 193 -3.77 -6.96 21.28
N SER A 194 -2.82 -6.30 21.93
CA SER A 194 -1.62 -6.95 22.43
C SER A 194 -1.20 -6.44 23.81
N VAL A 195 -0.48 -7.32 24.51
CA VAL A 195 0.20 -6.99 25.76
C VAL A 195 1.69 -6.93 25.48
N LEU A 196 2.32 -5.86 25.96
CA LEU A 196 3.72 -5.59 25.77
C LEU A 196 4.43 -5.59 27.10
N PHE A 197 5.54 -6.32 27.17
CA PHE A 197 6.57 -6.14 28.15
C PHE A 197 7.72 -5.37 27.48
N ASP A 198 8.03 -4.17 27.95
CA ASP A 198 8.94 -3.25 27.27
C ASP A 198 10.05 -2.74 28.21
N LYS A 199 11.22 -3.37 28.14
CA LYS A 199 12.45 -2.95 28.81
C LYS A 199 13.54 -2.67 27.78
N GLU A 200 14.54 -1.91 28.19
CA GLU A 200 15.68 -1.49 27.35
C GLU A 200 16.33 -2.64 26.57
N ASN A 201 16.59 -3.78 27.23
CA ASN A 201 17.28 -4.93 26.65
C ASN A 201 16.35 -6.10 26.28
N PHE A 202 15.08 -6.00 26.61
CA PHE A 202 14.12 -7.07 26.35
C PHE A 202 12.73 -6.50 26.12
N LYS A 203 12.17 -6.79 24.95
CA LYS A 203 10.79 -6.47 24.63
C LYS A 203 10.08 -7.72 24.11
N LEU A 204 8.89 -7.95 24.62
CA LEU A 204 7.97 -8.98 24.15
C LEU A 204 6.59 -8.36 23.95
N ASP A 205 6.07 -8.42 22.74
CA ASP A 205 4.74 -7.96 22.35
C ASP A 205 3.98 -9.17 21.83
N ALA A 206 2.89 -9.55 22.48
CA ALA A 206 2.09 -10.71 22.12
C ALA A 206 0.61 -10.33 22.08
N GLY A 207 -0.07 -10.68 21.01
CA GLY A 207 -1.46 -10.25 20.80
C GLY A 207 -2.27 -11.13 19.88
N VAL A 208 -3.55 -10.80 19.81
CA VAL A 208 -4.54 -11.41 18.93
C VAL A 208 -4.98 -10.37 17.91
N ARG A 209 -5.14 -10.82 16.67
CA ARG A 209 -5.63 -10.01 15.55
C ARG A 209 -6.91 -10.61 15.00
N HIS A 210 -7.97 -9.81 14.95
CA HIS A 210 -9.11 -10.05 14.07
C HIS A 210 -8.88 -9.32 12.75
N GLN A 211 -9.14 -9.97 11.61
CA GLN A 211 -8.96 -9.38 10.30
C GLN A 211 -10.11 -9.74 9.36
N LEU A 212 -10.73 -8.75 8.73
CA LEU A 212 -11.69 -8.90 7.64
C LEU A 212 -10.99 -8.54 6.33
N ILE A 213 -10.94 -9.50 5.41
CA ILE A 213 -10.35 -9.34 4.08
C ILE A 213 -11.47 -9.51 3.06
N LYS A 214 -11.57 -8.58 2.11
CA LYS A 214 -12.49 -8.68 0.97
C LYS A 214 -11.75 -8.44 -0.33
N PHE A 215 -12.11 -9.18 -1.36
CA PHE A 215 -11.73 -8.93 -2.74
C PHE A 215 -12.96 -9.10 -3.62
N GLY A 216 -13.18 -8.18 -4.56
CA GLY A 216 -14.34 -8.30 -5.43
C GLY A 216 -14.27 -7.44 -6.67
N ILE A 217 -15.30 -7.60 -7.49
CA ILE A 217 -15.53 -6.88 -8.73
C ILE A 217 -16.81 -6.05 -8.65
N GLY A 218 -16.89 -4.99 -9.47
CA GLY A 218 -18.05 -4.09 -9.45
C GLY A 218 -19.32 -4.73 -9.99
N THR A 219 -19.24 -5.24 -11.21
CA THR A 219 -20.35 -5.90 -11.91
C THR A 219 -20.08 -7.40 -11.91
N ALA A 220 -21.10 -8.21 -11.65
CA ALA A 220 -20.95 -9.66 -11.72
C ALA A 220 -20.65 -10.10 -13.16
N LEU A 221 -19.74 -11.07 -13.31
CA LEU A 221 -19.53 -11.74 -14.60
C LEU A 221 -20.74 -12.62 -14.93
N PRO A 222 -20.98 -12.93 -16.22
CA PRO A 222 -22.01 -13.88 -16.61
C PRO A 222 -21.94 -15.18 -15.81
N THR A 223 -23.11 -15.70 -15.40
CA THR A 223 -23.21 -16.88 -14.51
C THR A 223 -22.51 -18.11 -15.06
N SER A 224 -22.36 -18.22 -16.39
CA SER A 224 -21.61 -19.28 -17.07
C SER A 224 -20.14 -19.39 -16.65
N PHE A 225 -19.52 -18.31 -16.16
CA PHE A 225 -18.14 -18.34 -15.70
C PHE A 225 -17.97 -18.91 -14.29
N ASN A 226 -19.05 -19.00 -13.50
CA ASN A 226 -19.01 -19.45 -12.11
C ASN A 226 -17.97 -18.72 -11.24
N ILE A 227 -17.75 -17.42 -11.50
CA ILE A 227 -16.83 -16.57 -10.74
C ILE A 227 -17.64 -15.71 -9.77
N PRO A 228 -17.37 -15.78 -8.46
CA PRO A 228 -18.08 -14.97 -7.47
C PRO A 228 -17.75 -13.49 -7.62
N GLN A 229 -18.74 -12.63 -7.36
CA GLN A 229 -18.56 -11.18 -7.41
C GLN A 229 -17.67 -10.66 -6.26
N GLU A 230 -17.75 -11.29 -5.09
CA GLU A 230 -16.95 -10.96 -3.91
C GLU A 230 -16.52 -12.24 -3.18
N LEU A 231 -15.26 -12.26 -2.77
CA LEU A 231 -14.67 -13.20 -1.84
C LEU A 231 -14.38 -12.44 -0.55
N SER A 232 -14.87 -12.94 0.58
CA SER A 232 -14.75 -12.28 1.88
C SER A 232 -14.41 -13.29 2.97
N GLU A 233 -13.53 -12.91 3.88
CA GLU A 233 -13.07 -13.78 4.95
C GLU A 233 -12.81 -13.02 6.24
N ASN A 234 -13.27 -13.58 7.36
CA ASN A 234 -12.87 -13.16 8.69
C ASN A 234 -11.82 -14.13 9.24
N ARG A 235 -10.74 -13.59 9.76
CA ARG A 235 -9.61 -14.33 10.32
C ARG A 235 -9.39 -13.94 11.77
N ILE A 236 -9.02 -14.93 12.56
CA ILE A 236 -8.44 -14.72 13.89
C ILE A 236 -7.01 -15.27 13.85
N GLY A 237 -6.08 -14.49 14.37
CA GLY A 237 -4.66 -14.79 14.33
C GLY A 237 -3.92 -14.32 15.56
N ALA A 238 -2.68 -14.79 15.69
CA ALA A 238 -1.74 -14.39 16.71
C ALA A 238 -0.63 -13.53 16.09
N VAL A 239 -0.19 -12.52 16.83
CA VAL A 239 0.96 -11.68 16.48
C VAL A 239 1.94 -11.66 17.64
N GLY A 240 3.23 -11.67 17.31
CA GLY A 240 4.32 -11.69 18.26
C GLY A 240 5.50 -10.87 17.77
N ASN A 241 6.09 -10.06 18.64
CA ASN A 241 7.40 -9.45 18.42
C ASN A 241 8.27 -9.68 19.66
N LEU A 242 9.45 -10.25 19.46
CA LEU A 242 10.47 -10.48 20.46
C LEU A 242 11.73 -9.69 20.06
N LEU A 243 12.19 -8.82 20.96
CA LEU A 243 13.47 -8.14 20.84
C LEU A 243 14.31 -8.46 22.08
N VAL A 244 15.52 -8.95 21.86
CA VAL A 244 16.50 -9.23 22.91
C VAL A 244 17.81 -8.57 22.55
N LYS A 245 18.39 -7.80 23.47
CA LYS A 245 19.72 -7.22 23.36
C LYS A 245 20.59 -7.75 24.49
N LEU A 246 21.72 -8.35 24.13
CA LEU A 246 22.67 -8.94 25.08
C LEU A 246 24.04 -8.28 24.92
N TRP A 247 24.52 -7.69 26.01
CA TRP A 247 25.88 -7.15 26.15
C TRP A 247 26.31 -6.17 25.05
N ASP A 248 25.36 -5.46 24.44
CA ASP A 248 25.56 -4.59 23.27
C ASP A 248 26.20 -5.27 22.04
N LYS A 249 26.35 -6.60 22.08
CA LYS A 249 27.04 -7.40 21.07
C LYS A 249 26.12 -8.33 20.32
N VAL A 250 24.96 -8.66 20.85
CA VAL A 250 23.98 -9.53 20.19
C VAL A 250 22.60 -8.88 20.29
N GLU A 251 21.93 -8.74 19.16
CA GLU A 251 20.55 -8.29 19.08
C GLU A 251 19.75 -9.27 18.23
N VAL A 252 18.65 -9.76 18.79
CA VAL A 252 17.67 -10.62 18.11
C VAL A 252 16.35 -9.86 18.03
N ASN A 253 15.84 -9.65 16.82
CA ASN A 253 14.52 -9.07 16.58
C ASN A 253 13.70 -10.05 15.72
N SER A 254 12.75 -10.72 16.36
CA SER A 254 11.93 -11.78 15.77
C SER A 254 10.47 -11.36 15.75
N ASN A 255 9.83 -11.46 14.59
CA ASN A 255 8.43 -11.16 14.40
C ASN A 255 7.72 -12.41 13.90
N LEU A 256 6.60 -12.75 14.51
CA LEU A 256 5.75 -13.84 14.12
C LEU A 256 4.33 -13.32 13.92
N GLU A 257 3.73 -13.69 12.80
CA GLU A 257 2.32 -13.45 12.53
C GLU A 257 1.72 -14.71 11.95
N PHE A 258 0.59 -15.12 12.51
CA PHE A 258 -0.15 -16.29 12.05
C PHE A 258 -1.64 -15.95 12.02
N SER A 259 -2.34 -16.30 10.95
CA SER A 259 -3.80 -16.29 10.93
C SER A 259 -4.34 -17.43 10.10
N ASN A 260 -5.41 -18.06 10.61
CA ASN A 260 -6.12 -19.10 9.86
C ASN A 260 -6.93 -18.47 8.74
N GLY A 261 -6.98 -19.17 7.60
CA GLY A 261 -7.81 -18.78 6.45
C GLY A 261 -8.24 -20.00 5.64
N ASN A 262 -9.47 -19.93 5.14
CA ASN A 262 -10.11 -20.83 4.19
C ASN A 262 -10.00 -20.26 2.77
N GLU A 263 -10.55 -19.07 2.51
CA GLU A 263 -10.72 -18.51 1.16
C GLU A 263 -9.38 -18.11 0.54
N PHE A 264 -8.51 -17.44 1.30
CA PHE A 264 -7.18 -17.05 0.83
C PHE A 264 -6.05 -17.85 1.49
N GLY A 265 -6.38 -19.00 2.09
CA GLY A 265 -5.45 -19.85 2.84
C GLY A 265 -4.86 -19.21 4.09
N SER A 266 -4.23 -20.03 4.93
CA SER A 266 -3.59 -19.55 6.16
C SER A 266 -2.37 -18.67 5.88
N PHE A 267 -2.24 -17.59 6.65
CA PHE A 267 -1.11 -16.69 6.60
C PHE A 267 -0.11 -17.01 7.70
N LEU A 268 1.16 -17.14 7.36
CA LEU A 268 2.26 -17.25 8.29
C LEU A 268 3.40 -16.35 7.82
N ARG A 269 3.89 -15.50 8.71
CA ARG A 269 5.11 -14.72 8.51
C ARG A 269 6.03 -14.84 9.72
N SER A 270 7.25 -15.29 9.50
CA SER A 270 8.33 -15.28 10.47
C SER A 270 9.49 -14.46 9.92
N GLN A 271 9.76 -13.31 10.55
CA GLN A 271 10.85 -12.43 10.18
C GLN A 271 11.82 -12.31 11.36
N ASN A 272 13.03 -12.81 11.17
CA ASN A 272 14.06 -12.86 12.21
C ASN A 272 15.29 -12.07 11.72
N LEU A 273 15.71 -11.09 12.50
CA LEU A 273 16.92 -10.33 12.31
C LEU A 273 17.85 -10.63 13.49
N LEU A 274 19.04 -11.14 13.20
CA LEU A 274 20.12 -11.34 14.16
C LEU A 274 21.24 -10.38 13.78
N LYS A 275 21.61 -9.51 14.71
CA LYS A 275 22.84 -8.73 14.66
C LYS A 275 23.77 -9.25 15.73
N PHE A 276 25.03 -9.52 15.38
CA PHE A 276 26.03 -9.86 16.39
C PHE A 276 27.42 -9.35 16.03
N GLU A 277 28.26 -9.14 17.05
CA GLU A 277 29.65 -8.69 16.93
C GLU A 277 30.61 -9.86 17.20
N PRO A 278 31.00 -10.65 16.19
CA PRO A 278 31.93 -11.77 16.38
C PRO A 278 33.36 -11.32 16.68
N ILE A 279 33.77 -10.17 16.17
CA ILE A 279 35.09 -9.56 16.35
C ILE A 279 34.86 -8.12 16.78
N LYS A 280 35.66 -7.62 17.72
CA LYS A 280 35.52 -6.27 18.25
C LYS A 280 35.41 -5.24 17.12
N ASP A 281 34.37 -4.40 17.17
CA ASP A 281 34.08 -3.34 16.18
C ASP A 281 33.64 -3.84 14.78
N TYR A 282 33.43 -5.15 14.60
CA TYR A 282 32.88 -5.75 13.38
C TYR A 282 31.57 -6.47 13.66
N PHE A 283 30.49 -6.07 12.98
CA PHE A 283 29.18 -6.69 13.15
C PHE A 283 28.74 -7.46 11.91
N VAL A 284 27.97 -8.52 12.14
CA VAL A 284 27.27 -9.31 11.13
C VAL A 284 25.77 -9.13 11.34
N ASN A 285 25.05 -8.83 10.26
CA ASN A 285 23.58 -8.82 10.23
C ASN A 285 23.09 -9.99 9.39
N ALA A 286 22.38 -10.93 10.01
CA ALA A 286 21.69 -12.01 9.33
C ALA A 286 20.19 -11.77 9.38
N LYS A 287 19.51 -11.88 8.24
CA LYS A 287 18.06 -11.72 8.14
C LYS A 287 17.46 -12.94 7.47
N VAL A 288 16.48 -13.56 8.12
CA VAL A 288 15.67 -14.64 7.58
C VAL A 288 14.21 -14.21 7.59
N ASN A 289 13.55 -14.28 6.42
CA ASN A 289 12.13 -13.98 6.29
C ASN A 289 11.44 -15.13 5.57
N PHE A 290 10.54 -15.80 6.27
CA PHE A 290 9.60 -16.75 5.71
C PHE A 290 8.22 -16.14 5.72
N GLN A 291 7.52 -16.17 4.59
CA GLN A 291 6.17 -15.62 4.48
C GLN A 291 5.35 -16.42 3.47
N THR A 292 4.14 -16.81 3.85
CA THR A 292 3.13 -17.28 2.90
C THR A 292 2.43 -16.09 2.26
N ALA A 293 2.00 -16.25 1.01
CA ALA A 293 1.29 -15.20 0.28
C ALA A 293 0.10 -15.82 -0.44
N SER A 294 -1.06 -15.17 -0.32
CA SER A 294 -2.18 -15.43 -1.23
C SER A 294 -1.88 -14.83 -2.61
N PRO A 295 -2.50 -15.34 -3.68
CA PRO A 295 -2.42 -14.72 -4.99
C PRO A 295 -2.74 -13.24 -4.95
N THR A 296 -2.01 -12.46 -5.75
CA THR A 296 -2.26 -11.02 -5.82
C THR A 296 -3.62 -10.77 -6.46
N PHE A 297 -4.15 -9.58 -6.18
CA PHE A 297 -5.42 -9.14 -6.74
C PHE A 297 -5.49 -9.20 -8.29
N ASN A 298 -4.36 -9.09 -8.97
CA ASN A 298 -4.27 -9.20 -10.43
C ASN A 298 -4.31 -10.64 -10.94
N LEU A 299 -4.01 -11.62 -10.09
CA LEU A 299 -4.13 -13.03 -10.46
C LEU A 299 -5.54 -13.56 -10.23
N LEU A 300 -6.24 -13.02 -9.21
CA LEU A 300 -7.51 -13.58 -8.76
C LEU A 300 -8.65 -13.36 -9.77
N ILE A 301 -8.93 -12.10 -10.16
CA ILE A 301 -10.05 -11.78 -11.07
C ILE A 301 -9.71 -10.51 -11.87
N ASN A 302 -9.87 -10.54 -13.20
CA ASN A 302 -9.82 -9.36 -14.08
C ASN A 302 -11.04 -9.38 -15.00
N PRO A 303 -12.15 -8.75 -14.59
CA PRO A 303 -13.35 -8.78 -15.41
C PRO A 303 -13.20 -7.83 -16.60
N SER A 304 -13.65 -8.28 -17.76
CA SER A 304 -13.49 -7.58 -19.03
C SER A 304 -14.67 -7.91 -19.94
N VAL A 305 -14.98 -7.01 -20.86
CA VAL A 305 -15.93 -7.28 -21.96
C VAL A 305 -15.34 -8.21 -23.03
N TYR A 306 -14.02 -8.32 -23.08
CA TYR A 306 -13.28 -9.24 -23.95
C TYR A 306 -13.07 -10.58 -23.22
N LYS A 307 -13.19 -11.69 -23.97
CA LYS A 307 -12.95 -13.06 -23.50
C LYS A 307 -11.48 -13.36 -23.23
#